data_AF-A0A1H6A1C8-F1
#
_entry.id   AF-A0A1H6A1C8-F1
#
_cell.length_a   1.000
_cell.length_b   1.000
_cell.length_c   1.000
_cell.angle_alpha   90.00
_cell.angle_beta   90.00
_cell.angle_gamma   90.00
#
_symmetry.space_group_name_H-M   'P 1'
#
loop_
_entity.id
_entity.type
_entity.pdbx_description
1 polymer ?
#
loop_
_entity_poly.entity_id
_entity_poly.type
_entity_poly.pdbx_seq_one_letter_code
_entity_poly.pdbx_strand_id
1 'polypeptide(L)'
;MAWKEWKFGILKSVEGGQMPSQLRMASLVCFGASIIKRDELDYRFVHRGSGICGSEPELEIRWFMNKDFRLATLRDWIAQNPKKVIDFTRYDLEAQESVDPEPGKPIRNWSLMNRLNQKGIRPQDVPIKIGKLSPNE
;
A
#
# COMPACT_ATOMS: atom_id res chain seq x y z
N MET A 1 -24.00 12.31 -2.07
CA MET A 1 -23.11 11.17 -1.79
C MET A 1 -22.09 11.11 -2.93
N ALA A 2 -20.90 11.66 -2.73
CA ALA A 2 -19.94 11.89 -3.80
C ALA A 2 -18.77 10.90 -3.69
N TRP A 3 -18.52 10.17 -4.76
CA TRP A 3 -17.47 9.17 -4.89
C TRP A 3 -16.20 9.82 -5.44
N LYS A 4 -15.01 9.46 -4.92
CA LYS A 4 -13.72 9.82 -5.53
C LYS A 4 -12.87 8.57 -5.76
N GLU A 5 -12.89 8.05 -6.98
CA GLU A 5 -11.92 7.06 -7.45
C GLU A 5 -10.55 7.74 -7.63
N TRP A 6 -9.48 7.05 -7.26
CA TRP A 6 -8.11 7.47 -7.54
C TRP A 6 -7.54 6.53 -8.60
N LYS A 7 -7.34 7.01 -9.83
CA LYS A 7 -6.50 6.38 -10.85
C LYS A 7 -5.16 7.11 -10.82
N PHE A 8 -4.08 6.37 -10.68
CA PHE A 8 -2.72 6.89 -10.77
C PHE A 8 -2.19 6.45 -12.14
N GLY A 9 -2.32 7.33 -13.12
CA GLY A 9 -1.13 7.80 -13.80
C GLY A 9 -0.51 8.90 -12.93
N ILE A 10 0.76 9.20 -13.14
CA ILE A 10 1.46 10.33 -12.53
C ILE A 10 0.52 11.56 -12.49
N LEU A 11 0.39 12.15 -11.29
CA LEU A 11 -0.31 13.40 -10.96
C LEU A 11 -1.83 13.42 -11.21
N LYS A 12 -2.63 13.52 -10.14
CA LYS A 12 -4.04 13.86 -10.27
C LYS A 12 -4.22 15.34 -10.65
N SER A 13 -4.94 15.52 -11.74
CA SER A 13 -5.69 16.72 -12.08
C SER A 13 -6.57 17.16 -10.90
N VAL A 14 -6.35 18.40 -10.47
CA VAL A 14 -7.28 19.20 -9.69
C VAL A 14 -8.33 19.71 -10.68
N GLU A 15 -9.62 19.50 -10.38
CA GLU A 15 -10.70 20.20 -11.07
C GLU A 15 -10.47 21.70 -10.88
N GLY A 16 -10.04 22.36 -11.95
CA GLY A 16 -9.38 23.66 -11.90
C GLY A 16 -7.94 23.64 -12.43
N GLY A 17 -7.72 23.04 -13.60
CA GLY A 17 -6.85 23.57 -14.66
C GLY A 17 -5.44 24.08 -14.34
N GLN A 18 -4.76 23.68 -13.26
CA GLN A 18 -3.36 24.06 -13.06
C GLN A 18 -2.58 22.93 -12.37
N MET A 19 -1.66 22.34 -13.14
CA MET A 19 -0.60 21.48 -12.61
C MET A 19 0.25 22.31 -11.63
N PRO A 20 0.53 21.86 -10.40
CA PRO A 20 1.48 22.55 -9.54
C PRO A 20 2.87 22.46 -10.20
N SER A 21 3.37 23.60 -10.68
CA SER A 21 4.65 23.75 -11.37
C SER A 21 5.87 23.63 -10.45
N GLN A 22 5.66 23.35 -9.15
CA GLN A 22 6.70 23.41 -8.14
C GLN A 22 6.78 22.09 -7.36
N LEU A 23 7.73 21.25 -7.76
CA LEU A 23 8.34 20.30 -6.84
C LEU A 23 9.10 21.10 -5.78
N ARG A 24 8.70 20.93 -4.52
CA ARG A 24 9.44 21.51 -3.40
C ARG A 24 10.38 20.44 -2.85
N MET A 25 11.68 20.64 -3.07
CA MET A 25 12.71 19.88 -2.38
C MET A 25 12.85 20.47 -0.97
N ALA A 26 12.45 19.72 0.04
CA ALA A 26 12.61 20.06 1.44
C ALA A 26 13.35 18.91 2.14
N SER A 27 14.08 19.21 3.21
CA SER A 27 14.67 18.16 4.04
C SER A 27 13.56 17.33 4.69
N LEU A 28 13.84 16.05 4.99
CA LEU A 28 12.91 15.15 5.69
C LEU A 28 12.38 15.76 7.01
N VAL A 29 13.19 16.60 7.67
CA VAL A 29 12.83 17.30 8.92
C VAL A 29 11.72 18.34 8.68
N CYS A 30 11.71 19.02 7.54
CA CYS A 30 10.71 20.06 7.21
C CYS A 30 9.37 19.49 6.76
N PHE A 31 9.29 18.20 6.42
CA PHE A 31 8.05 17.54 5.97
C PHE A 31 7.23 16.95 7.14
N GLY A 32 7.72 17.10 8.38
CA GLY A 32 7.17 16.46 9.58
C GLY A 32 6.06 17.23 10.28
N ALA A 33 4.87 16.62 10.30
CA ALA A 33 3.90 16.64 11.40
C ALA A 33 3.21 17.95 11.82
N SER A 34 2.99 18.93 10.93
CA SER A 34 2.22 20.14 11.31
C SER A 34 0.81 20.25 10.70
N ILE A 35 0.43 19.41 9.72
CA ILE A 35 -0.77 19.69 8.90
C ILE A 35 -1.90 18.66 9.07
N ILE A 36 -1.62 17.40 9.42
CA ILE A 36 -2.66 16.34 9.49
C ILE A 36 -2.47 15.47 10.73
N LYS A 37 -3.56 15.20 11.46
CA LYS A 37 -3.55 14.24 12.58
C LYS A 37 -3.38 12.82 12.06
N ARG A 38 -2.53 12.04 12.75
CA ARG A 38 -2.14 10.68 12.35
C ARG A 38 -3.34 9.77 12.06
N ASP A 39 -4.39 9.86 12.86
CA ASP A 39 -5.54 8.94 12.80
C ASP A 39 -6.55 9.27 11.70
N GLU A 40 -6.39 10.41 11.02
CA GLU A 40 -7.28 10.87 9.94
C GLU A 40 -6.72 10.54 8.55
N LEU A 41 -5.54 9.91 8.50
CA LEU A 41 -4.86 9.58 7.25
C LEU A 41 -5.45 8.31 6.59
N ASP A 42 -5.97 8.47 5.38
CA ASP A 42 -6.41 7.39 4.49
C ASP A 42 -5.73 7.56 3.12
N TYR A 43 -4.61 6.87 2.95
CA TYR A 43 -3.84 6.89 1.72
C TYR A 43 -4.37 5.88 0.72
N ARG A 44 -4.57 6.35 -0.53
CA ARG A 44 -5.01 5.52 -1.65
C ARG A 44 -4.10 5.72 -2.83
N PHE A 45 -3.45 4.64 -3.26
CA PHE A 45 -2.62 4.63 -4.45
C PHE A 45 -3.19 3.66 -5.47
N VAL A 46 -2.99 4.01 -6.73
CA VAL A 46 -3.14 3.08 -7.85
C VAL A 46 -1.81 3.12 -8.60
N HIS A 47 -1.50 2.10 -9.35
CA HIS A 47 -0.38 2.16 -10.27
C HIS A 47 -0.61 1.13 -11.35
N ARG A 48 -0.27 1.50 -12.58
CA ARG A 48 -0.21 0.58 -13.72
C ARG A 48 1.24 0.51 -14.15
N GLY A 49 1.69 -0.69 -14.49
CA GLY A 49 3.09 -0.86 -14.84
C GLY A 49 3.49 -0.02 -16.04
N SER A 50 4.73 0.46 -16.02
CA SER A 50 5.31 1.26 -17.09
C SER A 50 5.86 0.41 -18.25
N GLY A 51 5.99 -0.91 -18.06
CA GLY A 51 6.65 -1.83 -18.98
C GLY A 51 8.16 -1.93 -18.79
N ILE A 52 8.73 -1.37 -17.71
CA ILE A 52 10.18 -1.26 -17.51
C ILE A 52 10.59 -1.86 -16.16
N CYS A 53 11.68 -2.64 -16.14
CA CYS A 53 12.34 -3.16 -14.93
C CYS A 53 11.40 -3.87 -13.92
N GLY A 54 10.55 -4.77 -14.41
CA GLY A 54 9.60 -5.53 -13.57
C GLY A 54 8.32 -4.75 -13.22
N SER A 55 8.09 -3.60 -13.84
CA SER A 55 6.83 -2.87 -13.80
C SER A 55 5.91 -3.36 -14.93
N GLU A 56 5.26 -4.51 -14.71
CA GLU A 56 4.48 -5.19 -15.76
C GLU A 56 3.27 -4.36 -16.24
N PRO A 57 3.18 -4.04 -17.54
CA PRO A 57 2.25 -3.05 -18.08
C PRO A 57 0.78 -3.47 -17.98
N GLU A 58 0.50 -4.77 -17.97
CA GLU A 58 -0.83 -5.35 -17.81
C GLU A 58 -1.33 -5.32 -16.37
N LEU A 59 -0.45 -5.13 -15.39
CA LEU A 59 -0.81 -5.18 -13.98
C LEU A 59 -1.22 -3.80 -13.45
N GLU A 60 -2.36 -3.77 -12.78
CA GLU A 60 -2.84 -2.64 -11.98
C GLU A 60 -2.82 -3.04 -10.50
N ILE A 61 -2.00 -2.35 -9.72
CA ILE A 61 -1.97 -2.47 -8.26
C ILE A 61 -2.74 -1.31 -7.63
N ARG A 62 -3.48 -1.58 -6.55
CA ARG A 62 -4.13 -0.56 -5.74
C ARG A 62 -3.77 -0.77 -4.28
N TRP A 63 -3.37 0.29 -3.61
CA TRP A 63 -3.05 0.32 -2.19
C TRP A 63 -4.07 1.16 -1.44
N PHE A 64 -4.44 0.65 -0.28
CA PHE A 64 -5.25 1.33 0.73
C PHE A 64 -4.47 1.24 2.03
N MET A 65 -4.14 2.36 2.64
CA MET A 65 -3.40 2.40 3.90
C MET A 65 -4.03 3.42 4.83
N ASN A 66 -4.47 2.96 6.00
CA ASN A 66 -5.02 3.79 7.05
C ASN A 66 -4.42 3.37 8.41
N LYS A 67 -4.94 3.92 9.50
CA LYS A 67 -4.47 3.59 10.85
C LYS A 67 -4.73 2.13 11.25
N ASP A 68 -5.72 1.47 10.65
CA ASP A 68 -6.21 0.15 11.07
C ASP A 68 -5.63 -0.99 10.22
N PHE A 69 -5.31 -0.72 8.94
CA PHE A 69 -4.75 -1.72 8.04
C PHE A 69 -4.03 -1.12 6.84
N ARG A 70 -3.26 -1.99 6.17
CA ARG A 70 -2.90 -1.84 4.76
C ARG A 70 -3.44 -3.00 3.94
N LEU A 71 -3.95 -2.68 2.75
CA LEU A 71 -4.51 -3.62 1.79
C LEU A 71 -3.94 -3.31 0.41
N ALA A 72 -3.44 -4.34 -0.26
CA ALA A 72 -3.06 -4.27 -1.67
C ALA A 72 -3.90 -5.22 -2.51
N THR A 73 -4.44 -4.70 -3.60
CA THR A 73 -5.10 -5.51 -4.63
C THR A 73 -4.32 -5.44 -5.93
N LEU A 74 -4.24 -6.56 -6.63
CA LEU A 74 -3.61 -6.69 -7.94
C LEU A 74 -4.61 -7.28 -8.92
N ARG A 75 -4.62 -6.75 -10.14
CA ARG A 75 -5.34 -7.34 -11.26
C ARG A 75 -4.60 -7.12 -12.56
N ASP A 76 -4.86 -7.99 -13.51
CA ASP A 76 -4.63 -7.68 -14.92
C ASP A 76 -5.77 -6.76 -15.41
N TRP A 77 -5.45 -5.52 -15.75
CA TRP A 77 -6.43 -4.53 -16.19
C TRP A 77 -6.69 -4.58 -17.70
N ILE A 78 -5.82 -5.23 -18.48
CA ILE A 78 -6.01 -5.39 -19.92
C ILE A 78 -7.00 -6.54 -20.14
N ALA A 79 -6.77 -7.69 -19.50
CA ALA A 79 -7.67 -8.84 -19.54
C ALA A 79 -8.93 -8.68 -18.67
N GLN A 80 -9.06 -7.55 -17.94
CA GLN A 80 -10.18 -7.27 -17.03
C GLN A 80 -10.42 -8.37 -15.98
N ASN A 81 -9.34 -8.99 -15.50
CA ASN A 81 -9.45 -10.06 -14.51
C ASN A 81 -9.94 -9.53 -13.15
N PRO A 82 -10.61 -10.39 -12.35
CA PRO A 82 -11.01 -10.03 -11.00
C PRO A 82 -9.81 -9.64 -10.14
N LYS A 83 -9.98 -8.61 -9.32
CA LYS A 83 -8.98 -8.18 -8.33
C LYS A 83 -8.70 -9.29 -7.33
N LYS A 84 -7.43 -9.54 -7.08
CA LYS A 84 -6.93 -10.42 -6.02
C LYS A 84 -6.24 -9.58 -4.95
N VAL A 85 -6.39 -9.97 -3.70
CA VAL A 85 -5.68 -9.41 -2.55
C VAL A 85 -4.30 -10.04 -2.49
N ILE A 86 -3.26 -9.22 -2.44
CA ILE A 86 -1.85 -9.66 -2.39
C ILE A 86 -1.14 -9.27 -1.08
N ASP A 87 -1.61 -8.22 -0.41
CA ASP A 87 -1.16 -7.83 0.92
C ASP A 87 -2.38 -7.45 1.73
N PHE A 88 -2.48 -7.99 2.94
CA PHE A 88 -3.45 -7.57 3.92
C PHE A 88 -2.81 -7.69 5.29
N THR A 89 -2.48 -6.53 5.85
CA THR A 89 -1.83 -6.42 7.15
C THR A 89 -2.66 -5.51 8.01
N ARG A 90 -3.27 -6.07 9.05
CA ARG A 90 -4.02 -5.31 10.05
C ARG A 90 -3.10 -4.83 11.15
N TYR A 91 -3.32 -3.61 11.61
CA TYR A 91 -2.60 -2.92 12.68
C TYR A 91 -3.37 -2.92 14.01
N ASP A 92 -4.61 -3.42 14.01
CA ASP A 92 -5.41 -3.60 15.21
C ASP A 92 -4.97 -4.80 16.06
N LEU A 93 -4.23 -5.75 15.47
CA LEU A 93 -3.61 -6.85 16.19
C LEU A 93 -2.35 -6.37 16.91
N GLU A 94 -2.13 -6.90 18.11
CA GLU A 94 -0.92 -6.65 18.88
C GLU A 94 0.32 -7.10 18.08
N ALA A 95 1.21 -6.16 17.81
CA ALA A 95 2.47 -6.41 17.13
C ALA A 95 3.59 -6.48 18.16
N GLN A 96 4.42 -7.52 18.06
CA GLN A 96 5.59 -7.69 18.91
C GLN A 96 6.86 -7.52 18.08
N GLU A 97 7.72 -6.60 18.50
CA GLU A 97 9.05 -6.44 17.94
C GLU A 97 9.98 -7.56 18.42
N SER A 98 11.04 -7.81 17.67
CA SER A 98 12.06 -8.75 18.11
C SER A 98 12.79 -8.22 19.34
N VAL A 99 13.34 -9.12 20.15
CA VAL A 99 14.20 -8.75 21.28
C VAL A 99 15.41 -7.95 20.82
N ASP A 100 15.99 -7.16 21.73
CA ASP A 100 17.18 -6.39 21.41
C ASP A 100 18.32 -7.29 20.92
N PRO A 101 18.99 -6.93 19.81
CA PRO A 101 20.08 -7.72 19.29
C PRO A 101 21.30 -7.67 20.20
N GLU A 102 21.95 -8.81 20.43
CA GLU A 102 23.23 -8.88 21.12
C GLU A 102 24.39 -8.59 20.14
N PRO A 103 25.53 -8.05 20.62
CA PRO A 103 26.74 -7.96 19.81
C PRO A 103 27.09 -9.31 19.17
N GLY A 104 27.25 -9.35 17.85
CA GLY A 104 27.53 -10.58 17.09
C GLY A 104 26.32 -11.43 16.72
N LYS A 105 25.11 -11.08 17.18
CA LYS A 105 23.84 -11.76 16.83
C LYS A 105 22.80 -10.76 16.29
N PRO A 106 23.01 -10.20 15.09
CA PRO A 106 22.11 -9.20 14.54
C PRO A 106 20.75 -9.81 14.17
N ILE A 107 19.66 -9.17 14.60
CA ILE A 107 18.32 -9.52 14.17
C ILE A 107 17.94 -8.65 12.97
N ARG A 108 17.73 -9.28 11.82
CA ARG A 108 17.45 -8.59 10.53
C ARG A 108 15.98 -8.60 10.12
N ASN A 109 15.13 -9.40 10.79
CA ASN A 109 13.74 -9.52 10.44
C ASN A 109 12.85 -8.68 11.36
N TRP A 110 12.47 -7.50 10.87
CA TRP A 110 11.55 -6.56 11.53
C TRP A 110 10.25 -6.41 10.73
N SER A 111 9.91 -7.40 9.91
CA SER A 111 8.75 -7.31 9.03
C SER A 111 7.47 -7.52 9.82
N LEU A 112 6.57 -6.53 9.83
CA LEU A 112 5.19 -6.73 10.26
C LEU A 112 4.40 -7.45 9.15
N MET A 113 4.15 -8.74 9.37
CA MET A 113 3.41 -9.63 8.47
C MET A 113 2.24 -10.24 9.22
N ASN A 114 1.06 -10.23 8.62
CA ASN A 114 -0.15 -10.74 9.25
C ASN A 114 -0.85 -11.72 8.29
N ARG A 115 -2.07 -11.41 7.84
CA ARG A 115 -2.95 -12.32 7.10
C ARG A 115 -2.43 -12.69 5.71
N LEU A 116 -1.95 -11.70 4.95
CA LEU A 116 -1.35 -11.86 3.63
C LEU A 116 -0.21 -10.87 3.46
N ASN A 117 0.89 -11.29 2.85
CA ASN A 117 2.01 -10.41 2.57
C ASN A 117 2.46 -10.50 1.11
N GLN A 118 2.72 -9.33 0.52
CA GLN A 118 3.16 -9.22 -0.88
C GLN A 118 4.44 -10.00 -1.22
N LYS A 119 5.29 -10.32 -0.23
CA LYS A 119 6.54 -11.08 -0.46
C LYS A 119 6.28 -12.52 -0.90
N GLY A 120 5.09 -13.08 -0.64
CA GLY A 120 4.72 -14.42 -1.13
C GLY A 120 5.56 -15.57 -0.58
N ILE A 121 6.22 -15.39 0.58
CA ILE A 121 7.18 -16.37 1.11
C ILE A 121 6.51 -17.51 1.90
N ARG A 122 5.28 -17.32 2.39
CA ARG A 122 4.55 -18.33 3.17
C ARG A 122 3.47 -18.98 2.30
N PRO A 123 3.10 -20.26 2.54
CA PRO A 123 2.04 -20.94 1.77
C PRO A 123 0.69 -20.21 1.78
N GLN A 124 0.37 -19.49 2.85
CA GLN A 124 -0.86 -18.71 2.97
C GLN A 124 -0.85 -17.40 2.18
N ASP A 125 0.31 -16.92 1.70
CA ASP A 125 0.45 -15.63 1.01
C ASP A 125 0.02 -15.70 -0.48
N VAL A 126 -0.64 -16.78 -0.89
CA VAL A 126 -1.19 -16.93 -2.24
C VAL A 126 -2.31 -15.91 -2.46
N PRO A 127 -2.31 -15.15 -3.57
CA PRO A 127 -3.32 -14.15 -3.83
C PRO A 127 -4.75 -14.72 -3.87
N ILE A 128 -5.65 -14.13 -3.09
CA ILE A 128 -7.06 -14.58 -2.98
C ILE A 128 -8.04 -13.54 -3.52
N LYS A 129 -9.26 -13.96 -3.86
CA LYS A 129 -10.35 -13.01 -4.17
C LYS A 129 -10.78 -12.30 -2.88
N ILE A 130 -11.21 -11.04 -2.99
CA ILE A 130 -11.64 -10.26 -1.81
C ILE A 130 -12.76 -10.95 -1.01
N GLY A 131 -13.73 -11.58 -1.68
CA GLY A 131 -14.80 -12.33 -1.01
C GLY A 131 -14.38 -13.62 -0.31
N LYS A 132 -13.08 -13.95 -0.29
CA LYS A 132 -12.52 -15.04 0.53
C LYS A 132 -11.94 -14.56 1.86
N LEU A 133 -11.87 -13.24 2.09
CA LEU A 133 -11.59 -12.71 3.43
C LEU A 133 -12.78 -13.01 4.33
N SER A 134 -12.52 -13.27 5.61
CA SER A 134 -13.59 -13.51 6.58
C SER A 134 -14.35 -12.21 6.87
N PRO A 135 -15.62 -12.26 7.30
CA PRO A 135 -16.38 -11.04 7.59
C PRO A 135 -15.80 -10.14 8.69
N ASN A 136 -14.94 -10.71 9.55
CA ASN A 136 -14.27 -10.00 10.65
C ASN A 136 -12.88 -9.45 10.24
N GLU A 137 -12.59 -9.48 8.94
CA GLU A 137 -11.39 -8.94 8.27
C GLU A 137 -11.80 -7.86 7.25
#